data_AF-A0A6I1GJC6-F1
#
_entry.id   AF-A0A6I1GJC6-F1
#
_cell.length_a   1.000
_cell.length_b   1.000
_cell.length_c   1.000
_cell.angle_alpha   90.00
_cell.angle_beta   90.00
_cell.angle_gamma   90.00
#
_symmetry.space_group_name_H-M   'P 1'
#
loop_
_entity.id
_entity.type
_entity.pdbx_description
1 polymer ?
#
loop_
_entity_poly.entity_id
_entity_poly.type
_entity_poly.pdbx_seq_one_letter_code
_entity_poly.pdbx_strand_id
1 'polypeptide(L)' 'MRPIEIPTDWSDDALLHFEEFCSLIRTPQRTVRDWRRRGVGPRWTRITGVGRLYITVGEARRFLRSATTEPRRTNP' A
#
# COMPACT_ATOMS: atom_id res chain seq x y z
N MET A 1 5.41 11.77 15.08
CA MET A 1 5.28 10.53 14.29
C MET A 1 6.38 10.53 13.24
N ARG A 2 7.16 9.46 13.11
CA ARG A 2 8.10 9.33 11.98
C ARG A 2 7.31 8.91 10.72
N PRO A 3 7.60 9.45 9.54
CA PRO A 3 6.99 9.00 8.30
C PRO A 3 7.18 7.49 8.10
N ILE A 4 6.19 6.85 7.47
CA ILE A 4 6.34 5.47 7.01
C ILE A 4 7.23 5.53 5.77
N GLU A 5 8.43 4.99 5.87
CA GLU A 5 9.39 4.95 4.76
C GLU A 5 9.72 3.50 4.41
N ILE A 6 9.70 3.22 3.11
CA ILE A 6 10.15 1.93 2.58
C ILE A 6 11.66 2.05 2.37
N PRO A 7 12.48 1.12 2.90
CA PRO A 7 13.94 1.17 2.77
C PRO A 7 14.36 1.37 1.31
N THR A 8 15.28 2.29 1.04
CA THR A 8 15.68 2.66 -0.33
C THR A 8 16.45 1.57 -1.07
N ASP A 9 17.05 0.64 -0.33
CA ASP A 9 17.75 -0.54 -0.82
C ASP A 9 16.82 -1.63 -1.36
N TRP A 10 15.52 -1.55 -1.07
CA TRP A 10 14.54 -2.48 -1.64
C TRP A 10 14.30 -2.17 -3.12
N SER A 11 14.52 -3.17 -3.97
CA SER A 11 14.16 -3.13 -5.39
C SER A 11 12.67 -2.83 -5.56
N ASP A 12 12.34 -1.94 -6.50
CA ASP A 12 10.95 -1.58 -6.80
C ASP A 12 10.14 -2.75 -7.37
N ASP A 13 10.80 -3.74 -7.98
CA ASP A 13 10.18 -4.95 -8.52
C ASP A 13 9.94 -6.02 -7.44
N ALA A 14 10.49 -5.85 -6.24
CA ALA A 14 10.25 -6.78 -5.15
C ALA A 14 8.77 -6.80 -4.77
N LEU A 15 8.27 -7.99 -4.44
CA LEU A 15 6.86 -8.19 -4.10
C LEU A 15 6.64 -8.07 -2.60
N LEU A 16 5.56 -7.40 -2.24
CA LEU A 16 5.01 -7.37 -0.88
C LEU A 16 3.67 -8.09 -0.88
N HIS A 17 3.54 -9.08 -0.02
CA HIS A 17 2.26 -9.69 0.28
C HIS A 17 1.35 -8.73 1.06
N PHE A 18 0.05 -9.00 1.02
CA PHE A 18 -0.97 -8.21 1.73
C PHE A 18 -0.63 -7.94 3.20
N GLU A 19 -0.17 -8.94 3.94
CA GLU A 19 0.13 -8.83 5.37
C GLU A 19 1.39 -8.01 5.65
N GLU A 20 2.41 -8.16 4.79
CA GLU A 20 3.65 -7.37 4.86
C GLU A 20 3.38 -5.91 4.60
N PHE A 21 2.57 -5.59 3.58
CA PHE A 21 2.14 -4.22 3.32
C PHE A 21 1.40 -3.62 4.51
N CYS A 22 0.43 -4.35 5.09
CA CYS A 22 -0.31 -3.87 6.27
C CYS A 22 0.62 -3.57 7.45
N SER A 23 1.59 -4.45 7.69
CA SER A 23 2.57 -4.30 8.76
C SER A 23 3.50 -3.10 8.52
N LEU A 24 3.99 -2.96 7.28
CA LEU A 24 4.84 -1.87 6.82
C LEU A 24 4.18 -0.51 7.05
N ILE A 25 2.91 -0.36 6.63
CA ILE A 25 2.17 0.90 6.77
C ILE A 25 1.44 1.02 8.12
N ARG A 26 1.68 0.08 9.04
CA ARG A 26 1.09 0.03 10.40
C ARG A 26 -0.44 0.18 10.39
N THR A 27 -1.09 -0.37 9.37
CA THR A 27 -2.53 -0.25 9.16
C THR A 27 -3.18 -1.62 9.31
N PRO A 28 -4.25 -1.75 10.13
CA PRO A 28 -4.92 -3.03 10.31
C PRO A 28 -5.42 -3.62 8.99
N GLN A 29 -5.29 -4.94 8.84
CA GLN A 29 -5.76 -5.66 7.65
C GLN A 29 -7.23 -5.37 7.32
N ARG A 30 -8.10 -5.22 8.34
CA ARG A 30 -9.52 -4.87 8.15
C ARG A 30 -9.69 -3.54 7.41
N THR A 31 -8.85 -2.56 7.71
CA THR A 31 -8.89 -1.22 7.11
C THR A 31 -8.44 -1.28 5.66
N VAL A 32 -7.35 -1.99 5.37
CA VAL A 32 -6.86 -2.17 3.99
C VAL A 32 -7.85 -2.99 3.15
N ARG A 33 -8.55 -3.98 3.76
CA ARG A 33 -9.65 -4.70 3.11
C ARG A 33 -10.83 -3.79 2.79
N ASP A 34 -11.19 -2.87 3.69
CA ASP A 34 -12.23 -1.86 3.44
C ASP A 34 -11.84 -0.94 2.29
N TRP A 35 -10.60 -0.44 2.27
CA TRP A 35 -10.09 0.36 1.15
C TRP A 35 -10.26 -0.35 -0.18
N ARG A 36 -9.87 -1.62 -0.24
CA ARG A 36 -10.00 -2.44 -1.44
C ARG A 36 -11.45 -2.60 -1.88
N ARG A 37 -12.40 -2.77 -0.94
CA ARG A 37 -13.85 -2.80 -1.26
C ARG A 37 -14.34 -1.48 -1.84
N ARG A 38 -13.76 -0.36 -1.38
CA ARG A 38 -14.09 1.00 -1.79
C ARG A 38 -13.30 1.49 -3.02
N GLY A 39 -12.41 0.67 -3.58
CA GLY A 39 -11.55 1.04 -4.70
C GLY A 39 -10.41 2.01 -4.34
N VAL A 40 -10.06 2.11 -3.05
CA VAL A 40 -8.96 2.94 -2.53
C VAL A 40 -7.73 2.07 -2.25
N GLY A 41 -6.52 2.63 -2.41
CA GLY A 41 -5.27 1.97 -2.03
C GLY A 41 -4.37 1.60 -3.20
N PRO A 42 -3.31 0.81 -2.94
CA PRO A 42 -2.39 0.36 -3.98
C PRO A 42 -3.06 -0.67 -4.90
N ARG A 43 -2.51 -0.82 -6.11
CA ARG A 43 -2.99 -1.79 -7.10
C ARG A 43 -2.58 -3.21 -6.75
N TRP A 44 -3.53 -3.96 -6.21
CA TRP A 44 -3.35 -5.37 -5.87
C TRP A 44 -3.34 -6.27 -7.10
N THR A 45 -2.31 -7.10 -7.20
CA THR A 45 -2.18 -8.16 -8.20
C THR A 45 -2.41 -9.52 -7.53
N ARG A 46 -3.03 -10.45 -8.26
CA ARG A 46 -3.10 -11.86 -7.88
C ARG A 46 -2.08 -12.63 -8.69
N ILE A 47 -1.28 -13.44 -8.01
CA ILE A 47 -0.45 -14.45 -8.68
C ILE A 47 -1.27 -15.73 -8.75
N THR A 48 -1.49 -16.24 -9.96
CA THR A 48 -2.26 -17.46 -10.20
C THR A 48 -1.65 -18.63 -9.43
N GLY A 49 -2.49 -19.42 -8.76
CA GLY A 49 -2.07 -20.62 -8.02
C GLY A 49 -1.72 -20.43 -6.54
N VAL A 50 -1.47 -19.20 -6.07
CA VAL A 50 -1.09 -18.96 -4.65
C VAL A 50 -2.26 -18.43 -3.81
N GLY A 51 -3.29 -17.87 -4.45
CA GLY A 51 -4.47 -17.32 -3.76
C GLY A 51 -4.20 -16.06 -2.92
N ARG A 52 -2.98 -15.52 -2.98
CA ARG A 52 -2.55 -14.34 -2.21
C ARG A 52 -2.56 -13.07 -3.06
N LEU A 53 -2.73 -11.93 -2.39
CA LEU A 53 -2.64 -10.60 -2.99
C LEU A 53 -1.25 -10.03 -2.75
N TYR A 54 -0.75 -9.36 -3.78
CA TYR A 54 0.57 -8.76 -3.80
C TYR A 54 0.53 -7.36 -4.38
N ILE A 55 1.53 -6.56 -4.05
CA ILE A 55 1.90 -5.34 -4.75
C ILE A 55 3.41 -5.34 -4.95
N THR A 56 3.92 -4.51 -5.84
CA THR A 56 5.35 -4.24 -5.90
C THR A 56 5.74 -3.19 -4.87
N VAL A 57 7.01 -3.18 -4.46
CA VAL A 57 7.58 -2.11 -3.63
C VAL A 57 7.40 -0.75 -4.31
N GLY A 58 7.60 -0.66 -5.63
CA GLY A 58 7.39 0.57 -6.38
C GLY A 58 5.96 1.12 -6.27
N GLU A 59 4.94 0.25 -6.35
CA GLU A 59 3.54 0.64 -6.15
C GLU A 59 3.26 1.06 -4.71
N ALA A 60 3.86 0.39 -3.72
CA ALA A 60 3.77 0.79 -2.32
C ALA A 60 4.34 2.19 -2.08
N ARG A 61 5.54 2.49 -2.63
CA ARG A 61 6.15 3.82 -2.57
C ARG A 61 5.27 4.86 -3.25
N ARG A 62 4.74 4.55 -4.44
CA ARG A 62 3.84 5.44 -5.18
C ARG A 62 2.59 5.79 -4.37
N PHE A 63 1.96 4.79 -3.76
CA PHE A 63 0.80 4.99 -2.91
C PHE A 63 1.12 5.88 -1.70
N LEU A 64 2.21 5.61 -0.97
CA LEU A 64 2.61 6.41 0.19
C LEU A 64 2.93 7.87 -0.17
N ARG A 65 3.58 8.10 -1.32
CA ARG A 65 3.83 9.46 -1.83
C ARG A 65 2.52 10.20 -2.13
N SER A 66 1.55 9.52 -2.77
CA SER A 66 0.24 10.11 -3.06
C SER A 66 -0.54 10.47 -1.79
N ALA A 67 -0.47 9.63 -0.75
CA ALA A 67 -1.12 9.87 0.54
C ALA A 67 -0.46 11.02 1.33
N THR A 68 0.84 11.24 1.14
CA THR A 68 1.59 12.33 1.82
C THR A 68 1.39 13.68 1.13
N THR A 69 1.01 13.69 -0.16
CA THR A 69 0.84 14.90 -0.97
C THR A 69 -0.52 15.60 -0.76
N GLU A 70 -1.37 15.12 0.15
CA GLU A 70 -2.61 15.83 0.53
C GLU A 70 -2.48 16.54 1.89
N PRO A 71 -2.69 17.87 1.86
CA PRO A 71 -3.86 18.41 2.53
C PRO A 71 -4.77 19.03 1.47
N ARG A 72 -5.74 18.27 0.95
CA ARG A 72 -6.86 18.87 0.24
C ARG A 72 -8.12 18.82 1.11
N ARG A 73 -8.21 19.82 1.99
CA ARG A 73 -9.49 20.49 2.21
C ARG A 73 -9.93 21.08 0.87
N THR A 74 -11.07 20.62 0.35
CA THR A 74 -12.04 21.53 -0.25
C THR A 74 -13.45 20.97 -0.04
N ASN A 75 -14.09 21.45 1.02
CA ASN A 75 -15.52 21.75 1.07
C ASN A 75 -15.57 23.19 1.63
N PRO A 76 -16.43 24.08 1.13
CA PRO A 76 -17.89 23.92 1.15
C PRO A 76 -18.54 23.73 -0.22
#